data_AF-A0A227NWM5-F1
#
_entry.id   AF-A0A227NWM5-F1
#
_cell.length_a   1.000
_cell.length_b   1.000
_cell.length_c   1.000
_cell.angle_alpha   90.00
_cell.angle_beta   90.00
_cell.angle_gamma   90.00
#
_symmetry.space_group_name_H-M   'P 1'
#
loop_
_entity.id
_entity.type
_entity.pdbx_description
1 polymer ?
#
loop_
_entity_poly.entity_id
_entity_poly.type
_entity_poly.pdbx_seq_one_letter_code
_entity_poly.pdbx_strand_id
1 'polypeptide(L)'
;MKNILPIMAISLLLVTTFSCKQESDKPEKEILTKSPISENYNISILLDLSDRISLKKNPNPTMQYYQRDLGYIKSVSEAFTQHLKSKRIRQIDDKMQLFFNPEPLDPEINTIAKNLRIVMDKNNASKNLLNSINSNYAAQTSKIYESAIKDNKYVGSDIWSFFDSKVKDQCVENKYRNILVVLTDGYMFYEGTIMKEGNRTTYITPELIRKNGLNSKDWDKKMHQQDFGFIKANDDLSNLEVLVIGINPNHNNPYEEKVIRAYWTKWFTEMKIGHFEIKNADLPSNMENIIKDFILNKP
;
A
#
# COMPACT_ATOMS: atom_id res chain seq x y z
N MET A 1 13.60 13.96 101.45
CA MET A 1 14.72 14.08 102.42
C MET A 1 16.02 14.30 101.64
N LYS A 2 17.01 14.94 102.27
CA LYS A 2 18.44 15.00 101.90
C LYS A 2 18.96 13.63 101.38
N ASN A 3 19.95 13.47 100.49
CA ASN A 3 21.07 14.37 100.16
C ASN A 3 21.91 13.88 98.93
N ILE A 4 22.77 14.76 98.39
CA ILE A 4 24.11 14.50 97.78
C ILE A 4 24.22 13.85 96.37
N LEU A 5 24.76 14.64 95.43
CA LEU A 5 25.71 14.24 94.37
C LEU A 5 27.14 14.56 94.89
N PRO A 6 28.23 13.86 94.45
CA PRO A 6 29.02 14.43 93.35
C PRO A 6 29.87 13.46 92.45
N ILE A 7 29.93 13.79 91.15
CA ILE A 7 31.13 14.09 90.33
C ILE A 7 32.31 13.09 90.24
N MET A 8 32.48 12.52 89.04
CA MET A 8 33.70 12.55 88.18
C MET A 8 33.21 12.53 86.71
N ALA A 9 33.46 13.46 85.79
CA ALA A 9 34.59 14.33 85.43
C ALA A 9 35.55 13.72 84.39
N ILE A 10 35.76 14.49 83.29
CA ILE A 10 36.79 14.39 82.22
C ILE A 10 36.53 13.26 81.18
N SER A 11 36.49 13.50 79.84
CA SER A 11 36.49 14.77 79.09
C SER A 11 35.87 14.71 77.67
N LEU A 12 35.11 15.77 77.33
CA LEU A 12 35.25 16.63 76.15
C LEU A 12 35.96 16.09 74.87
N LEU A 13 35.20 15.94 73.77
CA LEU A 13 35.48 16.71 72.55
C LEU A 13 34.21 16.88 71.68
N LEU A 14 33.80 18.13 71.48
CA LEU A 14 32.89 18.52 70.40
C LEU A 14 33.68 18.59 69.10
N VAL A 15 33.27 17.85 68.08
CA VAL A 15 33.44 18.28 66.69
C VAL A 15 32.10 18.12 65.98
N THR A 16 31.46 19.25 65.71
CA THR A 16 30.30 19.35 64.84
C THR A 16 30.74 19.19 63.39
N THR A 17 30.34 18.10 62.73
CA THR A 17 30.29 18.06 61.27
C THR A 17 28.87 17.73 60.83
N PHE A 18 28.23 18.69 60.16
CA PHE A 18 27.06 18.42 59.34
C PHE A 18 27.41 17.29 58.37
N SER A 19 26.66 16.19 58.42
CA SER A 19 26.56 15.27 57.30
C SER A 19 25.08 15.05 57.05
N CYS A 20 24.54 15.71 56.03
CA CYS A 20 23.21 15.41 55.53
C CYS A 20 23.13 13.92 55.24
N LYS A 21 22.19 13.23 55.87
CA LYS A 21 21.88 11.85 55.52
C LYS A 21 21.20 11.89 54.16
N GLN A 22 21.97 11.71 53.09
CA GLN A 22 21.44 11.66 51.73
C GLN A 22 20.32 10.63 51.69
N GLU A 23 19.09 11.09 51.44
CA GLU A 23 18.10 10.25 50.79
C GLU A 23 18.71 9.80 49.46
N SER A 24 18.55 8.52 49.15
CA SER A 24 19.12 7.97 47.93
C SER A 24 18.33 8.51 46.74
N ASP A 25 18.85 9.56 46.10
CA ASP A 25 18.51 9.95 44.74
C ASP A 25 18.76 8.75 43.82
N LYS A 26 17.75 7.88 43.68
CA LYS A 26 17.63 7.10 42.47
C LYS A 26 17.47 8.12 41.35
N PRO A 27 18.34 8.15 40.33
CA PRO A 27 18.03 8.92 39.15
C PRO A 27 16.78 8.29 38.56
N GLU A 28 15.64 8.95 38.77
CA GLU A 28 14.47 8.77 37.94
C GLU A 28 14.90 9.21 36.54
N LYS A 29 15.49 8.27 35.80
CA LYS A 29 15.41 8.32 34.36
C LYS A 29 13.92 8.34 34.08
N GLU A 30 13.40 9.54 33.83
CA GLU A 30 12.35 9.71 32.85
C GLU A 30 12.83 8.95 31.61
N ILE A 31 12.40 7.70 31.51
CA ILE A 31 12.29 7.05 30.24
C ILE A 31 11.16 7.81 29.57
N LEU A 32 11.53 8.94 28.98
CA LEU A 32 10.91 9.47 27.79
C LEU A 32 10.98 8.34 26.77
N THR A 33 10.02 7.40 26.90
CA THR A 33 9.52 6.59 25.81
C THR A 33 8.97 7.61 24.83
N LYS A 34 9.87 8.18 24.02
CA LYS A 34 9.52 8.59 22.66
C LYS A 34 8.80 7.38 22.11
N SER A 35 7.47 7.44 22.05
CA SER A 35 6.74 6.53 21.20
C SER A 35 7.46 6.61 19.86
N PRO A 36 7.80 5.48 19.22
CA PRO A 36 8.49 5.51 17.94
C PRO A 36 7.80 6.54 17.05
N ILE A 37 8.58 7.37 16.35
CA ILE A 37 8.01 8.34 15.42
C ILE A 37 7.16 7.51 14.47
N SER A 38 5.84 7.65 14.57
CA SER A 38 4.96 6.91 13.68
C SER A 38 5.31 7.36 12.28
N GLU A 39 5.59 6.38 11.45
CA GLU A 39 5.77 6.59 10.03
C GLU A 39 4.54 7.27 9.44
N ASN A 40 4.76 8.02 8.36
CA ASN A 40 3.74 8.67 7.58
C ASN A 40 3.48 7.84 6.33
N TYR A 41 2.22 7.55 6.05
CA TYR A 41 1.85 6.75 4.88
C TYR A 41 1.49 7.64 3.70
N ASN A 42 1.93 7.23 2.50
CA ASN A 42 1.47 7.75 1.23
C ASN A 42 0.92 6.59 0.40
N ILE A 43 -0.40 6.39 0.45
CA ILE A 43 -1.08 5.27 -0.21
C ILE A 43 -1.69 5.74 -1.52
N SER A 44 -1.28 5.11 -2.62
CA SER A 44 -1.83 5.31 -3.95
C SER A 44 -2.59 4.05 -4.38
N ILE A 45 -3.75 4.21 -5.01
CA ILE A 45 -4.53 3.11 -5.59
C ILE A 45 -4.63 3.35 -7.09
N LEU A 46 -4.10 2.45 -7.92
CA LEU A 46 -4.28 2.48 -9.38
C LEU A 46 -5.42 1.53 -9.75
N LEU A 47 -6.48 2.06 -10.36
CA LEU A 47 -7.63 1.27 -10.80
C LEU A 47 -7.55 0.91 -12.29
N ASP A 48 -7.73 -0.38 -12.57
CA ASP A 48 -7.94 -0.92 -13.90
C ASP A 48 -9.44 -0.97 -14.24
N LEU A 49 -9.86 0.00 -15.07
CA LEU A 49 -11.20 0.12 -15.64
C LEU A 49 -11.28 -0.44 -17.08
N SER A 50 -10.40 -1.38 -17.43
CA SER A 50 -10.51 -2.18 -18.66
C SER A 50 -11.76 -3.07 -18.64
N ASP A 51 -11.94 -3.86 -19.70
CA ASP A 51 -13.12 -4.71 -19.84
C ASP A 51 -13.17 -5.91 -18.86
N ARG A 52 -12.16 -6.07 -17.98
CA ARG A 52 -12.19 -6.99 -16.82
C ARG A 52 -13.41 -6.78 -15.91
N ILE A 53 -13.94 -5.56 -15.81
CA ILE A 53 -15.16 -5.26 -15.02
C ILE A 53 -16.45 -5.42 -15.82
N SER A 54 -16.38 -5.77 -17.11
CA SER A 54 -17.55 -5.92 -17.97
C SER A 54 -18.38 -7.16 -17.60
N LEU A 55 -19.60 -6.92 -17.12
CA LEU A 55 -20.56 -7.97 -16.76
C LEU A 55 -20.92 -8.92 -17.92
N LYS A 56 -20.70 -8.49 -19.17
CA LYS A 56 -20.98 -9.28 -20.38
C LYS A 56 -19.77 -10.09 -20.84
N LYS A 57 -18.56 -9.52 -20.81
CA LYS A 57 -17.33 -10.20 -21.26
C LYS A 57 -16.75 -11.11 -20.18
N ASN A 58 -16.78 -10.66 -18.92
CA ASN A 58 -16.14 -11.30 -17.78
C ASN A 58 -17.14 -11.56 -16.62
N PRO A 59 -18.30 -12.23 -16.88
CA PRO A 59 -19.27 -12.53 -15.84
C PRO A 59 -18.66 -13.47 -14.78
N ASN A 60 -18.81 -13.13 -13.50
CA ASN A 60 -18.44 -14.02 -12.40
C ASN A 60 -19.68 -14.35 -11.55
N PRO A 61 -20.17 -15.61 -11.54
CA PRO A 61 -21.41 -15.98 -10.87
C PRO A 61 -21.31 -15.97 -9.34
N THR A 62 -20.10 -16.00 -8.77
CA THR A 62 -19.87 -15.91 -7.32
C THR A 62 -19.89 -14.47 -6.83
N MET A 63 -19.15 -13.59 -7.51
CA MET A 63 -19.09 -12.14 -7.23
C MET A 63 -18.37 -11.44 -8.39
N GLN A 64 -18.99 -10.40 -8.96
CA GLN A 64 -18.46 -9.66 -10.09
C GLN A 64 -17.14 -8.94 -9.72
N TYR A 65 -16.20 -8.81 -10.66
CA TYR A 65 -14.86 -8.28 -10.35
C TYR A 65 -14.89 -6.86 -9.75
N TYR A 66 -15.76 -5.97 -10.23
CA TYR A 66 -15.93 -4.64 -9.64
C TYR A 66 -16.39 -4.69 -8.16
N GLN A 67 -17.21 -5.68 -7.77
CA GLN A 67 -17.64 -5.86 -6.38
C GLN A 67 -16.50 -6.38 -5.50
N ARG A 68 -15.62 -7.21 -6.04
CA ARG A 68 -14.40 -7.67 -5.36
C ARG A 68 -13.46 -6.49 -5.14
N ASP A 69 -13.22 -5.69 -6.18
CA ASP A 69 -12.40 -4.48 -6.11
C ASP A 69 -12.92 -3.50 -5.04
N LEU A 70 -14.24 -3.24 -4.98
CA LEU A 70 -14.85 -2.41 -3.93
C LEU A 70 -14.54 -2.93 -2.51
N GLY A 71 -14.53 -4.25 -2.32
CA GLY A 71 -14.13 -4.89 -1.07
C GLY A 71 -12.62 -4.76 -0.77
N TYR A 72 -11.77 -4.80 -1.79
CA TYR A 72 -10.33 -4.55 -1.65
C TYR A 72 -10.06 -3.08 -1.28
N ILE A 73 -10.68 -2.12 -1.98
CA ILE A 73 -10.59 -0.67 -1.69
C ILE A 73 -11.09 -0.37 -0.28
N LYS A 74 -12.21 -0.97 0.15
CA LYS A 74 -12.66 -0.90 1.55
C LYS A 74 -11.55 -1.34 2.52
N SER A 75 -10.92 -2.48 2.26
CA SER A 75 -9.82 -3.01 3.09
C SER A 75 -8.61 -2.07 3.15
N VAL A 76 -8.23 -1.43 2.03
CA VAL A 76 -7.19 -0.40 1.95
C VAL A 76 -7.56 0.83 2.79
N SER A 77 -8.77 1.37 2.61
CA SER A 77 -9.24 2.55 3.37
C SER A 77 -9.36 2.27 4.88
N GLU A 78 -9.71 1.05 5.27
CA GLU A 78 -9.74 0.60 6.65
C GLU A 78 -8.34 0.50 7.26
N ALA A 79 -7.37 -0.06 6.54
CA ALA A 79 -5.97 -0.11 6.97
C ALA A 79 -5.39 1.30 7.16
N PHE A 80 -5.62 2.21 6.21
CA PHE A 80 -5.22 3.61 6.33
C PHE A 80 -5.87 4.30 7.54
N THR A 81 -7.17 4.10 7.73
CA THR A 81 -7.92 4.66 8.88
C THR A 81 -7.45 4.07 10.22
N GLN A 82 -7.07 2.79 10.26
CA GLN A 82 -6.49 2.15 11.44
C GLN A 82 -5.10 2.71 11.76
N HIS A 83 -4.25 2.89 10.75
CA HIS A 83 -2.95 3.55 10.91
C HIS A 83 -3.12 4.95 11.50
N LEU A 84 -3.97 5.79 10.90
CA LEU A 84 -4.28 7.14 11.40
C LEU A 84 -4.80 7.14 12.84
N LYS A 85 -5.68 6.20 13.21
CA LYS A 85 -6.23 6.08 14.57
C LYS A 85 -5.21 5.60 15.60
N SER A 86 -4.09 5.00 15.19
CA SER A 86 -2.97 4.65 16.08
C SER A 86 -2.08 5.87 16.44
N LYS A 87 -2.15 6.95 15.64
CA LYS A 87 -1.30 8.13 15.77
C LYS A 87 -1.87 9.15 16.73
N ARG A 88 -1.00 9.88 17.44
CA ARG A 88 -1.39 11.13 18.11
C ARG A 88 -1.63 12.18 17.01
N ILE A 89 -2.69 12.98 17.12
CA ILE A 89 -3.07 14.01 16.12
C ILE A 89 -1.87 14.86 15.65
N ARG A 90 -1.01 15.31 16.57
CA ARG A 90 0.20 16.09 16.27
C ARG A 90 1.25 15.40 15.37
N GLN A 91 1.12 14.09 15.14
CA GLN A 91 2.01 13.26 14.32
C GLN A 91 1.33 12.81 13.02
N ILE A 92 0.06 13.17 12.79
CA ILE A 92 -0.64 12.88 11.54
C ILE A 92 -0.12 13.84 10.45
N ASP A 93 0.27 13.24 9.34
CA ASP A 93 0.77 13.85 8.10
C ASP A 93 0.80 12.70 7.09
N ASP A 94 -0.37 12.33 6.57
CA ASP A 94 -0.61 11.06 5.87
C ASP A 94 -1.53 11.27 4.68
N LYS A 95 -1.32 10.49 3.62
CA LYS A 95 -1.94 10.68 2.31
C LYS A 95 -2.55 9.38 1.79
N MET A 96 -3.74 9.49 1.21
CA MET A 96 -4.35 8.40 0.46
C MET A 96 -5.06 8.97 -0.76
N GLN A 97 -4.83 8.39 -1.94
CA GLN A 97 -5.33 8.90 -3.21
C GLN A 97 -5.55 7.77 -4.23
N LEU A 98 -6.36 8.06 -5.24
CA LEU A 98 -6.76 7.10 -6.26
C LEU A 98 -6.48 7.67 -7.65
N PHE A 99 -5.95 6.82 -8.53
CA PHE A 99 -5.47 7.13 -9.87
C PHE A 99 -6.10 6.22 -10.93
N PHE A 100 -6.11 6.76 -12.14
CA PHE A 100 -6.41 6.06 -13.38
C PHE A 100 -5.31 6.38 -14.39
N ASN A 101 -5.03 5.46 -15.31
CA ASN A 101 -4.24 5.74 -16.49
C ASN A 101 -4.75 4.86 -17.65
N PRO A 102 -5.24 5.42 -18.77
CA PRO A 102 -5.52 6.84 -19.00
C PRO A 102 -6.60 7.40 -18.04
N GLU A 103 -6.75 8.73 -18.03
CA GLU A 103 -7.83 9.38 -17.28
C GLU A 103 -9.20 9.10 -17.96
N PRO A 104 -10.25 8.75 -17.19
CA PRO A 104 -11.58 8.55 -17.74
C PRO A 104 -12.13 9.81 -18.43
N LEU A 105 -12.79 9.62 -19.56
CA LEU A 105 -13.39 10.72 -20.33
C LEU A 105 -14.62 11.36 -19.63
N ASP A 106 -15.16 10.69 -18.61
CA ASP A 106 -16.29 11.18 -17.82
C ASP A 106 -15.82 12.23 -16.78
N PRO A 107 -16.26 13.50 -16.88
CA PRO A 107 -15.93 14.54 -15.90
C PRO A 107 -16.45 14.26 -14.48
N GLU A 108 -17.51 13.45 -14.33
CA GLU A 108 -17.99 13.03 -13.01
C GLU A 108 -16.94 12.14 -12.32
N ILE A 109 -16.37 11.15 -13.02
CA ILE A 109 -15.31 10.30 -12.48
C ILE A 109 -14.09 11.12 -12.07
N ASN A 110 -13.68 12.11 -12.87
CA ASN A 110 -12.54 12.97 -12.53
C ASN A 110 -12.83 13.88 -11.31
N THR A 111 -14.09 14.31 -11.14
CA THR A 111 -14.54 15.03 -9.94
C THR A 111 -14.53 14.10 -8.71
N ILE A 112 -14.98 12.85 -8.86
CA ILE A 112 -14.95 11.84 -7.80
C ILE A 112 -13.52 11.51 -7.38
N ALA A 113 -12.60 11.33 -8.34
CA ALA A 113 -11.18 11.07 -8.10
C ALA A 113 -10.54 12.18 -7.23
N LYS A 114 -10.83 13.45 -7.55
CA LYS A 114 -10.39 14.60 -6.76
C LYS A 114 -10.93 14.58 -5.34
N ASN A 115 -12.19 14.16 -5.15
CA ASN A 115 -12.82 14.02 -3.82
C ASN A 115 -12.32 12.81 -3.01
N LEU A 116 -11.62 11.87 -3.66
CA LEU A 116 -10.95 10.73 -3.02
C LEU A 116 -9.52 11.06 -2.56
N ARG A 117 -8.93 12.18 -3.01
CA ARG A 117 -7.62 12.63 -2.53
C ARG A 117 -7.72 13.12 -1.08
N ILE A 118 -7.20 12.31 -0.17
CA ILE A 118 -7.07 12.60 1.25
C ILE A 118 -5.64 13.04 1.55
N VAL A 119 -5.52 14.22 2.16
CA VAL A 119 -4.29 14.69 2.82
C VAL A 119 -4.68 15.03 4.25
N MET A 120 -4.23 14.22 5.21
CA MET A 120 -4.49 14.38 6.63
C MET A 120 -3.27 14.99 7.31
N ASP A 121 -3.47 16.04 8.11
CA ASP A 121 -2.41 16.63 8.92
C ASP A 121 -2.90 16.95 10.34
N LYS A 122 -1.98 17.39 11.21
CA LYS A 122 -2.29 17.86 12.57
C LYS A 122 -3.33 18.99 12.66
N ASN A 123 -3.60 19.71 11.57
CA ASN A 123 -4.47 20.89 11.52
C ASN A 123 -5.91 20.50 11.10
N ASN A 124 -6.07 19.50 10.24
CA ASN A 124 -7.37 19.03 9.74
C ASN A 124 -7.87 17.73 10.38
N ALA A 125 -7.00 16.97 11.05
CA ALA A 125 -7.34 15.68 11.63
C ALA A 125 -8.39 15.80 12.75
N SER A 126 -9.57 15.24 12.50
CA SER A 126 -10.70 15.21 13.45
C SER A 126 -11.33 13.82 13.50
N LYS A 127 -11.97 13.49 14.63
CA LYS A 127 -12.69 12.21 14.82
C LYS A 127 -13.76 12.00 13.74
N ASN A 128 -14.44 13.06 13.31
CA ASN A 128 -15.48 13.01 12.28
C ASN A 128 -14.87 12.67 10.92
N LEU A 129 -13.80 13.36 10.52
CA LEU A 129 -13.10 13.10 9.26
C LEU A 129 -12.52 11.68 9.21
N LEU A 130 -11.86 11.23 10.29
CA LEU A 130 -11.34 9.86 10.42
C LEU A 130 -12.43 8.77 10.35
N ASN A 131 -13.67 9.09 10.73
CA ASN A 131 -14.77 8.14 10.65
C ASN A 131 -15.51 8.19 9.31
N SER A 132 -15.37 9.27 8.53
CA SER A 132 -16.00 9.39 7.20
C SER A 132 -15.15 8.82 6.05
N ILE A 133 -13.85 8.56 6.25
CA ILE A 133 -12.93 8.03 5.21
C ILE A 133 -13.53 6.79 4.52
N ASN A 134 -13.82 5.74 5.29
CA ASN A 134 -14.27 4.45 4.75
C ASN A 134 -15.61 4.58 4.00
N SER A 135 -16.57 5.33 4.56
CA SER A 135 -17.89 5.54 3.93
C SER A 135 -17.80 6.40 2.68
N ASN A 136 -16.93 7.41 2.65
CA ASN A 136 -16.67 8.19 1.46
C ASN A 136 -16.02 7.32 0.38
N TYR A 137 -14.94 6.59 0.71
CA TYR A 137 -14.28 5.70 -0.24
C TYR A 137 -15.24 4.68 -0.85
N ALA A 138 -16.03 3.97 -0.03
CA ALA A 138 -17.02 3.03 -0.53
C ALA A 138 -18.06 3.67 -1.46
N ALA A 139 -18.66 4.80 -1.07
CA ALA A 139 -19.69 5.47 -1.86
C ALA A 139 -19.15 6.05 -3.17
N GLN A 140 -17.97 6.69 -3.14
CA GLN A 140 -17.36 7.30 -4.32
C GLN A 140 -16.86 6.25 -5.31
N THR A 141 -16.20 5.18 -4.84
CA THR A 141 -15.69 4.14 -5.76
C THR A 141 -16.81 3.28 -6.35
N SER A 142 -17.95 3.12 -5.66
CA SER A 142 -19.15 2.50 -6.27
C SER A 142 -19.59 3.28 -7.50
N LYS A 143 -19.70 4.62 -7.41
CA LYS A 143 -20.06 5.48 -8.54
C LYS A 143 -19.09 5.41 -9.71
N ILE A 144 -17.79 5.28 -9.45
CA ILE A 144 -16.77 5.11 -10.50
C ILE A 144 -17.04 3.84 -11.31
N TYR A 145 -17.26 2.71 -10.63
CA TYR A 145 -17.57 1.44 -11.31
C TYR A 145 -18.95 1.46 -11.99
N GLU A 146 -19.96 2.05 -11.35
CA GLU A 146 -21.31 2.22 -11.93
C GLU A 146 -21.26 3.04 -13.22
N SER A 147 -20.53 4.16 -13.25
CA SER A 147 -20.36 4.96 -14.47
C SER A 147 -19.55 4.22 -15.54
N ALA A 148 -18.43 3.58 -15.19
CA ALA A 148 -17.60 2.83 -16.13
C ALA A 148 -18.36 1.65 -16.78
N ILE A 149 -19.15 0.91 -16.00
CA ILE A 149 -20.00 -0.19 -16.49
C ILE A 149 -21.13 0.36 -17.38
N LYS A 150 -21.71 1.51 -17.03
CA LYS A 150 -22.79 2.17 -17.80
C LYS A 150 -22.29 2.73 -19.14
N ASP A 151 -21.10 3.32 -19.18
CA ASP A 151 -20.50 3.83 -20.42
C ASP A 151 -20.06 2.69 -21.34
N ASN A 152 -19.64 1.55 -20.75
CA ASN A 152 -19.34 0.29 -21.45
C ASN A 152 -18.26 0.41 -22.56
N LYS A 153 -17.48 1.51 -22.57
CA LYS A 153 -16.34 1.69 -23.48
C LYS A 153 -15.04 1.08 -22.96
N TYR A 154 -14.84 1.07 -21.64
CA TYR A 154 -13.66 0.54 -20.93
C TYR A 154 -12.33 1.04 -21.50
N VAL A 155 -11.86 2.21 -21.04
CA VAL A 155 -10.65 2.90 -21.56
C VAL A 155 -9.32 2.16 -21.33
N GLY A 156 -9.34 0.97 -20.72
CA GLY A 156 -8.15 0.16 -20.45
C GLY A 156 -7.45 0.53 -19.14
N SER A 157 -6.24 -0.01 -18.96
CA SER A 157 -5.31 0.42 -17.90
C SER A 157 -3.87 0.38 -18.42
N ASP A 158 -3.33 1.55 -18.72
CA ASP A 158 -1.96 1.75 -19.15
C ASP A 158 -1.02 1.78 -17.94
N ILE A 159 -0.92 0.64 -17.26
CA ILE A 159 -0.08 0.51 -16.06
C ILE A 159 1.39 0.70 -16.41
N TRP A 160 1.83 0.29 -17.61
CA TRP A 160 3.21 0.48 -18.05
C TRP A 160 3.61 1.96 -18.05
N SER A 161 2.85 2.82 -18.74
CA SER A 161 3.19 4.25 -18.81
C SER A 161 2.97 4.98 -17.50
N PHE A 162 2.12 4.44 -16.61
CA PHE A 162 2.00 4.97 -15.24
C PHE A 162 3.31 4.78 -14.48
N PHE A 163 3.96 3.62 -14.59
CA PHE A 163 5.27 3.37 -13.99
C PHE A 163 6.43 4.09 -14.68
N ASP A 164 6.31 4.36 -15.98
CA ASP A 164 7.28 5.14 -16.76
C ASP A 164 7.26 6.63 -16.35
N SER A 165 6.09 7.25 -16.48
CA SER A 165 5.94 8.72 -16.49
C SER A 165 5.29 9.34 -15.25
N LYS A 166 4.61 8.56 -14.38
CA LYS A 166 3.79 9.11 -13.28
C LYS A 166 4.16 8.60 -11.89
N VAL A 167 4.60 7.35 -11.74
CA VAL A 167 4.70 6.70 -10.42
C VAL A 167 5.65 7.40 -9.45
N LYS A 168 6.76 7.97 -9.94
CA LYS A 168 7.69 8.73 -9.11
C LYS A 168 7.03 10.00 -8.56
N ASP A 169 6.56 10.86 -9.45
CA ASP A 169 6.01 12.17 -9.09
C ASP A 169 4.68 12.09 -8.33
N GLN A 170 3.90 11.03 -8.55
CA GLN A 170 2.57 10.87 -7.99
C GLN A 170 2.49 9.92 -6.78
N CYS A 171 3.35 8.90 -6.70
CA CYS A 171 3.29 7.87 -5.66
C CYS A 171 4.51 7.83 -4.73
N VAL A 172 5.62 8.51 -5.02
CA VAL A 172 6.83 8.47 -4.18
C VAL A 172 7.10 9.82 -3.52
N GLU A 173 6.92 9.88 -2.20
CA GLU A 173 7.30 11.02 -1.38
C GLU A 173 8.42 10.68 -0.39
N ASN A 174 9.34 11.63 -0.19
CA ASN A 174 10.46 11.49 0.72
C ASN A 174 9.99 11.49 2.19
N LYS A 175 10.49 10.54 2.98
CA LYS A 175 10.14 10.30 4.41
C LYS A 175 8.74 9.71 4.66
N TYR A 176 7.99 9.39 3.61
CA TYR A 176 6.78 8.59 3.71
C TYR A 176 7.09 7.13 3.38
N ARG A 177 6.32 6.21 3.96
CA ARG A 177 6.18 4.85 3.42
C ARG A 177 5.21 4.92 2.25
N ASN A 178 5.74 4.73 1.04
CA ASN A 178 4.96 4.82 -0.19
C ASN A 178 4.43 3.44 -0.57
N ILE A 179 3.11 3.31 -0.65
CA ILE A 179 2.43 2.06 -0.96
C ILE A 179 1.55 2.30 -2.18
N LEU A 180 1.76 1.53 -3.25
CA LEU A 180 0.92 1.52 -4.43
C LEU A 180 0.14 0.20 -4.50
N VAL A 181 -1.19 0.28 -4.39
CA VAL A 181 -2.09 -0.84 -4.63
C VAL A 181 -2.56 -0.79 -6.08
N VAL A 182 -2.29 -1.84 -6.86
CA VAL A 182 -2.72 -1.94 -8.26
C VAL A 182 -3.83 -2.98 -8.34
N LEU A 183 -5.05 -2.55 -8.68
CA LEU A 183 -6.17 -3.46 -8.94
C LEU A 183 -6.21 -3.75 -10.43
N THR A 184 -6.03 -5.00 -10.85
CA THR A 184 -6.00 -5.44 -12.26
C THR A 184 -6.28 -6.94 -12.36
N ASP A 185 -6.61 -7.46 -13.54
CA ASP A 185 -6.66 -8.92 -13.79
C ASP A 185 -5.28 -9.53 -14.08
N GLY A 186 -4.24 -8.70 -14.17
CA GLY A 186 -2.85 -9.10 -14.38
C GLY A 186 -2.37 -9.01 -15.82
N TYR A 187 -3.27 -8.84 -16.79
CA TYR A 187 -2.92 -8.59 -18.18
C TYR A 187 -2.68 -7.11 -18.39
N MET A 188 -1.44 -6.68 -18.18
CA MET A 188 -1.00 -5.33 -18.56
C MET A 188 -1.21 -5.18 -20.07
N PHE A 189 -2.18 -4.38 -20.50
CA PHE A 189 -2.46 -4.12 -21.90
C PHE A 189 -3.19 -2.78 -22.09
N TYR A 190 -2.63 -1.94 -22.95
CA TYR A 190 -3.28 -0.73 -23.43
C TYR A 190 -2.90 -0.50 -24.90
N GLU A 191 -3.88 -0.15 -25.73
CA GLU A 191 -3.70 -0.04 -27.18
C GLU A 191 -2.73 1.08 -27.58
N GLY A 192 -2.72 2.19 -26.82
CA GLY A 192 -1.89 3.35 -27.12
C GLY A 192 -0.39 3.16 -26.87
N THR A 193 0.01 2.10 -26.16
CA THR A 193 1.39 1.93 -25.67
C THR A 193 1.96 0.54 -25.93
N ILE A 194 1.49 -0.13 -26.98
CA ILE A 194 2.01 -1.42 -27.47
C ILE A 194 3.44 -1.22 -28.04
N MET A 195 4.47 -1.64 -27.29
CA MET A 195 5.87 -1.64 -27.74
C MET A 195 6.51 -3.02 -27.51
N LYS A 196 7.58 -3.30 -28.27
CA LYS A 196 8.33 -4.56 -28.21
C LYS A 196 9.82 -4.33 -28.48
N GLU A 197 10.68 -4.83 -27.60
CA GLU A 197 12.14 -4.78 -27.70
C GLU A 197 12.71 -6.19 -27.50
N GLY A 198 13.22 -6.80 -28.57
CA GLY A 198 13.63 -8.21 -28.53
C GLY A 198 12.46 -9.13 -28.17
N ASN A 199 12.46 -9.69 -26.96
CA ASN A 199 11.35 -10.48 -26.40
C ASN A 199 10.62 -9.80 -25.24
N ARG A 200 11.01 -8.57 -24.90
CA ARG A 200 10.33 -7.73 -23.92
C ARG A 200 9.20 -6.95 -24.57
N THR A 201 8.11 -6.73 -23.83
CA THR A 201 6.93 -6.00 -24.29
C THR A 201 6.43 -5.03 -23.23
N THR A 202 5.67 -4.00 -23.58
CA THR A 202 4.91 -3.20 -22.59
C THR A 202 3.66 -3.91 -22.09
N TYR A 203 3.30 -5.03 -22.71
CA TYR A 203 2.03 -5.69 -22.54
C TYR A 203 2.16 -7.20 -22.42
N ILE A 204 1.16 -7.85 -21.83
CA ILE A 204 0.99 -9.30 -21.83
C ILE A 204 -0.49 -9.65 -22.01
N THR A 205 -0.78 -10.61 -22.88
CA THR A 205 -2.13 -11.12 -23.14
C THR A 205 -2.09 -12.64 -23.26
N PRO A 206 -3.24 -13.34 -23.14
CA PRO A 206 -3.30 -14.79 -23.36
C PRO A 206 -2.81 -15.20 -24.75
N GLU A 207 -3.01 -14.35 -25.76
CA GLU A 207 -2.49 -14.60 -27.11
C GLU A 207 -0.96 -14.52 -27.15
N LEU A 208 -0.36 -13.51 -26.53
CA LEU A 208 1.10 -13.37 -26.48
C LEU A 208 1.75 -14.55 -25.75
N ILE A 209 1.18 -14.98 -24.62
CA ILE A 209 1.64 -16.15 -23.85
C ILE A 209 1.65 -17.41 -24.73
N ARG A 210 0.55 -17.69 -25.46
CA ARG A 210 0.46 -18.83 -26.38
C ARG A 210 1.43 -18.70 -27.58
N LYS A 211 1.47 -17.53 -28.22
CA LYS A 211 2.34 -17.25 -29.38
C LYS A 211 3.82 -17.44 -29.04
N ASN A 212 4.21 -17.06 -27.83
CA ASN A 212 5.57 -17.23 -27.32
C ASN A 212 5.81 -18.64 -26.74
N GLY A 213 4.84 -19.55 -26.76
CA GLY A 213 4.98 -20.92 -26.24
C GLY A 213 5.18 -21.02 -24.72
N LEU A 214 4.79 -19.96 -23.98
CA LEU A 214 4.85 -19.88 -22.52
C LEU A 214 3.66 -20.61 -21.86
N ASN A 215 2.80 -21.24 -22.66
CA ASN A 215 1.72 -22.15 -22.24
C ASN A 215 2.15 -23.64 -22.24
N SER A 216 3.45 -23.92 -22.04
CA SER A 216 4.03 -25.26 -22.07
C SER A 216 4.85 -25.55 -20.81
N LYS A 217 5.17 -26.82 -20.53
CA LYS A 217 5.94 -27.22 -19.34
C LYS A 217 7.29 -26.50 -19.19
N ASP A 218 7.91 -26.13 -20.31
CA ASP A 218 9.24 -25.53 -20.40
C ASP A 218 9.17 -23.98 -20.41
N TRP A 219 8.01 -23.38 -20.10
CA TRP A 219 7.77 -21.93 -20.13
C TRP A 219 8.82 -21.13 -19.33
N ASP A 220 9.17 -21.60 -18.14
CA ASP A 220 10.09 -20.91 -17.22
C ASP A 220 11.50 -20.84 -17.79
N LYS A 221 12.02 -22.00 -18.25
CA LYS A 221 13.30 -22.08 -18.95
C LYS A 221 13.30 -21.18 -20.18
N LYS A 222 12.22 -21.18 -20.96
CA LYS A 222 12.10 -20.32 -22.16
C LYS A 222 12.08 -18.84 -21.80
N MET A 223 11.36 -18.47 -20.74
CA MET A 223 11.27 -17.10 -20.24
C MET A 223 12.65 -16.54 -19.88
N HIS A 224 13.44 -17.29 -19.12
CA HIS A 224 14.80 -16.90 -18.74
C HIS A 224 15.78 -16.93 -19.92
N GLN A 225 15.80 -18.00 -20.72
CA GLN A 225 16.77 -18.15 -21.81
C GLN A 225 16.56 -17.19 -22.99
N GLN A 226 15.35 -16.66 -23.15
CA GLN A 226 15.00 -15.76 -24.26
C GLN A 226 14.69 -14.33 -23.79
N ASP A 227 14.87 -14.02 -22.50
CA ASP A 227 14.59 -12.74 -21.84
C ASP A 227 13.17 -12.19 -22.13
N PHE A 228 12.16 -13.04 -21.93
CA PHE A 228 10.77 -12.59 -21.89
C PHE A 228 10.49 -11.84 -20.59
N GLY A 229 9.72 -10.76 -20.68
CA GLY A 229 9.34 -9.92 -19.55
C GLY A 229 8.74 -8.60 -20.04
N PHE A 230 8.48 -7.68 -19.10
CA PHE A 230 8.11 -6.33 -19.48
C PHE A 230 9.34 -5.50 -19.89
N ILE A 231 9.13 -4.50 -20.76
CA ILE A 231 10.12 -3.43 -20.97
C ILE A 231 10.23 -2.65 -19.65
N LYS A 232 11.45 -2.36 -19.20
CA LYS A 232 11.69 -1.66 -17.94
C LYS A 232 11.20 -0.22 -18.05
N ALA A 233 10.31 0.19 -17.14
CA ALA A 233 9.73 1.54 -17.14
C ALA A 233 10.46 2.51 -16.20
N ASN A 234 11.22 2.03 -15.22
CA ASN A 234 11.92 2.91 -14.29
C ASN A 234 13.22 2.33 -13.72
N ASP A 235 14.21 3.17 -13.41
CA ASP A 235 15.54 2.74 -12.96
C ASP A 235 15.69 2.47 -11.46
N ASP A 236 14.84 3.09 -10.65
CA ASP A 236 14.87 2.96 -9.19
C ASP A 236 13.53 3.35 -8.57
N LEU A 237 12.90 2.38 -7.92
CA LEU A 237 11.68 2.53 -7.13
C LEU A 237 11.87 1.89 -5.73
N SER A 238 13.08 1.90 -5.18
CA SER A 238 13.41 1.29 -3.89
C SER A 238 12.67 1.88 -2.68
N ASN A 239 12.17 3.12 -2.81
CA ASN A 239 11.32 3.77 -1.81
C ASN A 239 9.81 3.61 -2.09
N LEU A 240 9.42 2.58 -2.86
CA LEU A 240 8.03 2.21 -3.15
C LEU A 240 7.78 0.74 -2.81
N GLU A 241 6.61 0.48 -2.23
CA GLU A 241 6.06 -0.86 -2.02
C GLU A 241 4.85 -1.06 -2.94
N VAL A 242 4.69 -2.24 -3.55
CA VAL A 242 3.58 -2.50 -4.50
C VAL A 242 2.79 -3.76 -4.19
N LEU A 243 1.48 -3.61 -4.04
CA LEU A 243 0.53 -4.72 -3.88
C LEU A 243 -0.37 -4.82 -5.12
N VAL A 244 -0.13 -5.84 -5.96
CA VAL A 244 -0.99 -6.14 -7.12
C VAL A 244 -2.07 -7.13 -6.70
N ILE A 245 -3.33 -6.77 -6.91
CA ILE A 245 -4.50 -7.57 -6.50
C ILE A 245 -5.44 -7.77 -7.66
N GLY A 246 -6.01 -8.97 -7.75
CA GLY A 246 -7.09 -9.29 -8.68
C GLY A 246 -6.67 -10.18 -9.85
N ILE A 247 -5.44 -10.72 -9.85
CA ILE A 247 -4.92 -11.55 -10.95
C ILE A 247 -5.93 -12.66 -11.27
N ASN A 248 -6.44 -12.67 -12.50
CA ASN A 248 -7.49 -13.55 -12.98
C ASN A 248 -7.03 -14.22 -14.29
N PRO A 249 -6.17 -15.25 -14.20
CA PRO A 249 -5.55 -15.90 -15.35
C PRO A 249 -6.58 -16.74 -16.14
N ASN A 250 -6.30 -16.97 -17.41
CA ASN A 250 -7.10 -17.85 -18.24
C ASN A 250 -7.01 -19.30 -17.73
N HIS A 251 -8.09 -19.79 -17.12
CA HIS A 251 -8.15 -21.12 -16.51
C HIS A 251 -7.93 -22.29 -17.48
N ASN A 252 -8.02 -22.07 -18.80
CA ASN A 252 -7.72 -23.10 -19.81
C ASN A 252 -6.20 -23.34 -20.01
N ASN A 253 -5.33 -22.52 -19.42
CA ASN A 253 -3.88 -22.72 -19.45
C ASN A 253 -3.31 -22.82 -18.01
N PRO A 254 -2.86 -24.00 -17.55
CA PRO A 254 -2.35 -24.19 -16.18
C PRO A 254 -1.02 -23.49 -15.89
N TYR A 255 -0.39 -22.87 -16.89
CA TYR A 255 0.83 -22.08 -16.74
C TYR A 255 0.57 -20.57 -16.69
N GLU A 256 -0.63 -20.11 -17.11
CA GLU A 256 -0.92 -18.69 -17.34
C GLU A 256 -0.65 -17.81 -16.12
N GLU A 257 -1.14 -18.23 -14.93
CA GLU A 257 -0.91 -17.50 -13.68
C GLU A 257 0.59 -17.35 -13.37
N LYS A 258 1.37 -18.42 -13.58
CA LYS A 258 2.80 -18.45 -13.29
C LYS A 258 3.57 -17.53 -14.22
N VAL A 259 3.19 -17.50 -15.50
CA VAL A 259 3.77 -16.58 -16.50
C VAL A 259 3.47 -15.13 -16.16
N ILE A 260 2.20 -14.79 -15.84
CA ILE A 260 1.81 -13.44 -15.42
C ILE A 260 2.63 -13.03 -14.18
N ARG A 261 2.63 -13.86 -13.13
CA ARG A 261 3.40 -13.62 -11.91
C ARG A 261 4.89 -13.42 -12.17
N ALA A 262 5.50 -14.22 -13.05
CA ALA A 262 6.90 -14.09 -13.41
C ALA A 262 7.19 -12.77 -14.16
N TYR A 263 6.29 -12.33 -15.04
CA TYR A 263 6.41 -11.05 -15.76
C TYR A 263 6.41 -9.86 -14.78
N TRP A 264 5.42 -9.81 -13.88
CA TRP A 264 5.33 -8.78 -12.83
C TRP A 264 6.54 -8.84 -11.87
N THR A 265 6.92 -10.03 -11.41
CA THR A 265 8.07 -10.22 -10.49
C THR A 265 9.38 -9.74 -11.10
N LYS A 266 9.66 -10.14 -12.36
CA LYS A 266 10.87 -9.70 -13.10
C LYS A 266 10.91 -8.18 -13.25
N TRP A 267 9.79 -7.57 -13.66
CA TRP A 267 9.70 -6.13 -13.87
C TRP A 267 9.89 -5.33 -12.58
N PHE A 268 9.20 -5.69 -11.50
CA PHE A 268 9.37 -5.05 -10.20
C PHE A 268 10.79 -5.22 -9.64
N THR A 269 11.41 -6.38 -9.84
CA THR A 269 12.81 -6.62 -9.44
C THR A 269 13.78 -5.75 -10.25
N GLU A 270 13.61 -5.66 -11.57
CA GLU A 270 14.47 -4.85 -12.46
C GLU A 270 14.29 -3.33 -12.25
N MET A 271 13.12 -2.88 -11.76
CA MET A 271 12.87 -1.51 -11.31
C MET A 271 13.25 -1.27 -9.84
N LYS A 272 13.77 -2.29 -9.14
CA LYS A 272 14.19 -2.26 -7.73
C LYS A 272 13.09 -1.87 -6.73
N ILE A 273 11.85 -2.33 -6.92
CA ILE A 273 10.77 -2.08 -5.96
C ILE A 273 11.13 -2.68 -4.60
N GLY A 274 10.96 -1.92 -3.51
CA GLY A 274 11.49 -2.26 -2.19
C GLY A 274 10.82 -3.49 -1.55
N HIS A 275 9.49 -3.58 -1.66
CA HIS A 275 8.70 -4.76 -1.31
C HIS A 275 7.54 -4.89 -2.31
N PHE A 276 7.17 -6.10 -2.69
CA PHE A 276 5.98 -6.31 -3.50
C PHE A 276 5.30 -7.65 -3.28
N GLU A 277 3.98 -7.64 -3.44
CA GLU A 277 3.15 -8.84 -3.40
C GLU A 277 2.16 -8.87 -4.56
N ILE A 278 1.91 -10.06 -5.09
CA ILE A 278 1.01 -10.28 -6.24
C ILE A 278 -0.04 -11.31 -5.82
N LYS A 279 -1.33 -10.97 -5.91
CA LYS A 279 -2.45 -11.75 -5.36
C LYS A 279 -3.55 -11.97 -6.40
N ASN A 280 -4.10 -13.17 -6.43
CA ASN A 280 -5.20 -13.53 -7.34
C ASN A 280 -6.50 -12.83 -6.93
N ALA A 281 -7.48 -12.81 -7.83
CA ALA A 281 -8.85 -12.45 -7.46
C ALA A 281 -9.46 -13.53 -6.54
N ASP A 282 -9.77 -13.16 -5.30
CA ASP A 282 -10.53 -13.98 -4.35
C ASP A 282 -11.73 -13.17 -3.81
N LEU A 283 -12.50 -13.72 -2.87
CA LEU A 283 -13.53 -12.98 -2.16
C LEU A 283 -12.90 -11.91 -1.24
N PRO A 284 -13.51 -10.72 -1.09
CA PRO A 284 -13.01 -9.68 -0.20
C PRO A 284 -12.71 -10.16 1.23
N SER A 285 -13.51 -11.07 1.78
CA SER A 285 -13.31 -11.67 3.11
C SER A 285 -11.96 -12.40 3.26
N ASN A 286 -11.45 -12.98 2.18
CA ASN A 286 -10.20 -13.73 2.18
C ASN A 286 -9.00 -12.80 1.96
N MET A 287 -9.22 -11.71 1.21
CA MET A 287 -8.21 -10.69 0.91
C MET A 287 -8.05 -9.63 2.01
N GLU A 288 -9.05 -9.45 2.88
CA GLU A 288 -9.08 -8.39 3.89
C GLU A 288 -7.81 -8.38 4.76
N ASN A 289 -7.45 -9.53 5.36
CA ASN A 289 -6.25 -9.64 6.18
C ASN A 289 -4.97 -9.46 5.36
N ILE A 290 -4.89 -10.03 4.15
CA ILE A 290 -3.72 -9.90 3.26
C ILE A 290 -3.44 -8.42 2.93
N ILE A 291 -4.48 -7.64 2.63
CA ILE A 291 -4.38 -6.21 2.35
C ILE A 291 -3.99 -5.43 3.61
N LYS A 292 -4.63 -5.73 4.75
CA LYS A 292 -4.36 -5.07 6.03
C LYS A 292 -2.94 -5.36 6.51
N ASP A 293 -2.48 -6.60 6.41
CA ASP A 293 -1.13 -7.00 6.82
C ASP A 293 -0.06 -6.32 5.95
N PHE A 294 -0.24 -6.27 4.62
CA PHE A 294 0.68 -5.54 3.74
C PHE A 294 0.79 -4.06 4.12
N ILE A 295 -0.33 -3.40 4.43
CA ILE A 295 -0.37 -1.96 4.71
C ILE A 295 0.04 -1.63 6.16
N LEU A 296 -0.27 -2.48 7.14
CA LEU A 296 -0.06 -2.17 8.57
C LEU A 296 1.27 -2.70 9.11
N ASN A 297 1.73 -3.85 8.61
CA ASN A 297 3.02 -4.41 9.00
C ASN A 297 4.10 -3.86 8.07
N LYS A 298 5.34 -3.80 8.55
CA LYS A 298 6.51 -3.54 7.69
C LYS A 298 7.02 -4.87 7.11
N PRO A 299 7.55 -4.86 5.87
CA PRO A 299 8.39 -5.95 5.37
C PRO A 299 9.69 -6.10 6.19
#